data_AF-A0A0N4YPJ0-F1
#
_entry.id   AF-A0A0N4YPJ0-F1
#
_cell.length_a   1.000
_cell.length_b   1.000
_cell.length_c   1.000
_cell.angle_alpha   90.00
_cell.angle_beta   90.00
_cell.angle_gamma   90.00
#
_symmetry.space_group_name_H-M   'P 1'
#
loop_
_entity.id
_entity.type
_entity.pdbx_description
1 polymer ?
#
loop_
_entity_poly.entity_id
_entity_poly.type
_entity_poly.pdbx_seq_one_letter_code
_entity_poly.pdbx_strand_id
1 'polypeptide(L)'
;MWVFSGRRGVHCWVGDKKARKLTNAGRSAVAEYLSLIVGDKLDMYGGRTSAAKKTMPVHPMVETAYRVAMDCGEIDEMVKEQGWLEMDAANAALEHCEDKELRDTLREQFEKLDSPAMRWQLLKRRFDSKYRAAMKKAKQVVPEPVLGVDKHFLRWFVLWHAYPRLDVNVSTGLNHLLKSPFCIHPKTGNVAVPLDVSKIREFDVTACPRVE
;
A
#
# COMPACT_ATOMS: atom_id res chain seq x y z
N MET A 1 2.43 6.90 -19.04
CA MET A 1 2.23 8.32 -18.69
C MET A 1 1.20 8.41 -17.59
N TRP A 2 1.52 9.08 -16.48
CA TRP A 2 0.58 9.36 -15.40
C TRP A 2 -0.07 10.73 -15.58
N VAL A 3 -1.33 10.86 -15.21
CA VAL A 3 -2.12 12.09 -15.40
C VAL A 3 -2.99 12.32 -14.17
N PHE A 4 -2.96 13.54 -13.63
CA PHE A 4 -3.89 13.94 -12.58
C PHE A 4 -5.33 13.97 -13.12
N SER A 5 -6.29 13.40 -12.40
CA SER A 5 -7.69 13.34 -12.83
C SER A 5 -8.43 14.69 -12.79
N GLY A 6 -7.81 15.71 -12.20
CA GLY A 6 -8.40 17.02 -11.93
C GLY A 6 -9.06 17.14 -10.55
N ARG A 7 -9.10 16.08 -9.74
CA ARG A 7 -9.65 16.16 -8.37
C ARG A 7 -8.86 15.38 -7.33
N ARG A 8 -8.98 14.05 -7.27
CA ARG A 8 -8.53 13.24 -6.12
C ARG A 8 -7.91 11.89 -6.51
N GLY A 9 -7.47 11.76 -7.75
CA GLY A 9 -6.97 10.51 -8.29
C GLY A 9 -6.09 10.74 -9.50
N VAL A 10 -5.51 9.66 -10.00
CA VAL A 10 -4.58 9.67 -11.12
C VAL A 10 -4.95 8.56 -12.13
N HIS A 11 -4.64 8.79 -13.39
CA HIS A 11 -4.80 7.83 -14.48
C HIS A 11 -3.44 7.45 -15.04
N CYS A 12 -3.25 6.19 -15.41
CA CYS A 12 -2.06 5.72 -16.12
C CYS A 12 -2.40 5.28 -17.54
N TRP A 13 -1.67 5.81 -18.52
CA TRP A 13 -1.76 5.46 -19.93
C TRP A 13 -0.50 4.70 -20.35
N VAL A 14 -0.66 3.44 -20.77
CA VAL A 14 0.44 2.61 -21.29
C VAL A 14 0.40 2.61 -22.83
N GLY A 15 1.39 3.27 -23.45
CA GLY A 15 1.41 3.54 -24.90
C GLY A 15 2.07 2.45 -25.75
N ASP A 16 2.72 1.47 -25.13
CA ASP A 16 3.48 0.41 -25.79
C ASP A 16 2.65 -0.35 -26.83
N LYS A 17 3.24 -0.64 -27.99
CA LYS A 17 2.57 -1.39 -29.08
C LYS A 17 2.03 -2.73 -28.59
N LYS A 18 2.75 -3.42 -27.69
CA LYS A 18 2.31 -4.69 -27.11
C LYS A 18 1.10 -4.51 -26.18
N ALA A 19 1.14 -3.50 -25.30
CA ALA A 19 0.03 -3.19 -24.38
C ALA A 19 -1.25 -2.81 -25.14
N ARG A 20 -1.13 -1.99 -26.19
CA ARG A 20 -2.28 -1.59 -27.03
C ARG A 20 -2.96 -2.76 -27.75
N LYS A 21 -2.23 -3.86 -27.98
CA LYS A 21 -2.73 -5.07 -28.66
C LYS A 21 -3.23 -6.16 -27.71
N LEU A 22 -3.20 -5.94 -26.39
CA LEU A 22 -3.73 -6.92 -25.44
C LEU A 22 -5.23 -7.14 -25.65
N THR A 23 -5.63 -8.41 -25.65
CA THR A 23 -7.04 -8.84 -25.58
C THR A 23 -7.63 -8.50 -24.22
N ASN A 24 -8.95 -8.53 -24.09
CA ASN A 24 -9.61 -8.36 -22.78
C ASN A 24 -9.05 -9.35 -21.74
N ALA A 25 -8.84 -10.62 -22.12
CA ALA A 25 -8.23 -11.61 -21.22
C ALA A 25 -6.81 -11.22 -20.78
N GLY A 26 -5.96 -10.73 -21.70
CA GLY A 26 -4.62 -10.25 -21.37
C GLY A 26 -4.64 -9.02 -20.46
N ARG A 27 -5.62 -8.12 -20.65
CA ARG A 27 -5.84 -6.96 -19.79
C ARG A 27 -6.29 -7.36 -18.39
N SER A 28 -7.26 -8.26 -18.28
CA SER A 28 -7.72 -8.81 -17.01
C SER A 28 -6.58 -9.46 -16.25
N ALA A 29 -5.76 -10.29 -16.91
CA ALA A 29 -4.62 -10.94 -16.26
C ALA A 29 -3.64 -9.92 -15.65
N VAL A 30 -3.35 -8.81 -16.34
CA VAL A 30 -2.49 -7.74 -15.81
C VAL A 30 -3.17 -7.00 -14.65
N ALA A 31 -4.44 -6.65 -14.78
CA ALA A 31 -5.18 -5.91 -13.77
C ALA A 31 -5.37 -6.73 -12.48
N GLU A 32 -5.69 -8.02 -12.61
CA GLU A 32 -5.81 -8.96 -11.49
C GLU A 32 -4.47 -9.21 -10.82
N TYR A 33 -3.39 -9.37 -11.61
CA TYR A 33 -2.05 -9.52 -11.06
C TYR A 33 -1.64 -8.33 -10.17
N LEU A 34 -2.00 -7.11 -10.57
CA LEU A 34 -1.69 -5.89 -9.81
C LEU A 34 -2.67 -5.63 -8.65
N SER A 35 -3.82 -6.30 -8.60
CA SER A 35 -4.87 -6.06 -7.62
C SER A 35 -4.69 -6.94 -6.38
N LEU A 36 -3.98 -6.43 -5.37
CA LEU A 36 -3.87 -7.13 -4.08
C LEU A 36 -5.09 -6.90 -3.18
N ILE A 37 -5.79 -5.77 -3.34
CA ILE A 37 -6.96 -5.42 -2.53
C ILE A 37 -8.22 -5.62 -3.38
N VAL A 38 -9.08 -6.55 -2.96
CA VAL A 38 -10.35 -6.86 -3.63
C VAL A 38 -11.47 -6.81 -2.59
N GLY A 39 -12.32 -5.79 -2.70
CA GLY A 39 -13.30 -5.47 -1.66
C GLY A 39 -12.60 -5.18 -0.33
N ASP A 40 -13.07 -5.83 0.74
CA ASP A 40 -12.53 -5.64 2.09
C ASP A 40 -11.43 -6.66 2.45
N LYS A 41 -10.74 -7.20 1.44
CA LYS A 41 -9.69 -8.22 1.64
C LYS A 41 -8.42 -7.85 0.91
N LEU A 42 -7.29 -8.07 1.59
CA LEU A 42 -5.95 -8.01 1.01
C LEU A 42 -5.43 -9.43 0.80
N ASP A 43 -5.20 -9.81 -0.45
CA ASP A 43 -4.65 -11.10 -0.83
C ASP A 43 -3.14 -11.01 -1.14
N MET A 44 -2.33 -11.22 -0.10
CA MET A 44 -0.86 -11.29 -0.24
C MET A 44 -0.37 -12.66 -0.71
N TYR A 45 -1.28 -13.65 -0.75
CA TYR A 45 -0.91 -15.04 -0.90
C TYR A 45 -1.46 -15.67 -2.18
N GLY A 46 -2.20 -14.94 -3.02
CA GLY A 46 -2.74 -15.46 -4.28
C GLY A 46 -3.75 -16.59 -4.04
N GLY A 47 -4.71 -16.37 -3.15
CA GLY A 47 -5.79 -17.30 -2.85
C GLY A 47 -5.41 -18.46 -1.91
N ARG A 48 -4.18 -18.49 -1.37
CA ARG A 48 -3.77 -19.51 -0.39
C ARG A 48 -4.47 -19.25 0.96
N THR A 49 -5.34 -20.17 1.37
CA THR A 49 -6.16 -20.02 2.58
C THR A 49 -5.61 -20.73 3.82
N SER A 50 -4.85 -21.83 3.67
CA SER A 50 -4.37 -22.59 4.83
C SER A 50 -3.15 -21.97 5.49
N ALA A 51 -3.05 -22.09 6.82
CA ALA A 51 -1.93 -21.61 7.62
C ALA A 51 -0.56 -22.09 7.08
N ALA A 52 -0.44 -23.39 6.78
CA ALA A 52 0.78 -23.97 6.21
C ALA A 52 1.17 -23.37 4.84
N LYS A 53 0.20 -22.86 4.07
CA LYS A 53 0.48 -22.19 2.78
C LYS A 53 0.80 -20.70 2.95
N LYS A 54 0.35 -20.07 4.03
CA LYS A 54 0.70 -18.68 4.40
C LYS A 54 2.12 -18.57 4.97
N THR A 55 2.68 -19.65 5.51
CA THR A 55 4.09 -19.68 5.97
C THR A 55 5.10 -19.77 4.83
N MET A 56 4.67 -20.09 3.61
CA MET A 56 5.52 -20.01 2.41
C MET A 56 5.90 -18.55 2.10
N PRO A 57 6.92 -18.32 1.25
CA PRO A 57 7.22 -16.98 0.74
C PRO A 57 6.01 -16.34 0.03
N VAL A 58 5.89 -15.02 0.14
CA VAL A 58 4.97 -14.22 -0.69
C VAL A 58 5.54 -14.06 -2.09
N HIS A 59 4.68 -13.72 -3.05
CA HIS A 59 5.12 -13.41 -4.41
C HIS A 59 6.08 -12.19 -4.40
N PRO A 60 7.15 -12.16 -5.23
CA PRO A 60 8.11 -11.06 -5.25
C PRO A 60 7.50 -9.66 -5.39
N MET A 61 6.45 -9.51 -6.21
CA MET A 61 5.69 -8.26 -6.36
C MET A 61 5.17 -7.72 -5.01
N VAL A 62 4.70 -8.59 -4.11
CA VAL A 62 4.19 -8.21 -2.79
C VAL A 62 5.33 -7.68 -1.91
N GLU A 63 6.51 -8.30 -1.99
CA GLU A 63 7.70 -7.79 -1.30
C GLU A 63 8.17 -6.46 -1.91
N THR A 64 8.21 -6.34 -3.24
CA THR A 64 8.58 -5.09 -3.92
C THR A 64 7.64 -3.95 -3.52
N ALA A 65 6.33 -4.17 -3.51
CA ALA A 65 5.35 -3.16 -3.11
C ALA A 65 5.54 -2.72 -1.65
N TYR A 66 5.77 -3.68 -0.75
CA TYR A 66 6.05 -3.38 0.65
C TYR A 66 7.33 -2.56 0.80
N ARG A 67 8.39 -2.91 0.05
CA ARG A 67 9.66 -2.18 0.09
C ARG A 67 9.53 -0.77 -0.46
N VAL A 68 8.80 -0.58 -1.55
CA VAL A 68 8.50 0.76 -2.09
C VAL A 68 7.81 1.62 -1.02
N ALA A 69 6.79 1.09 -0.35
CA ALA A 69 6.09 1.83 0.71
C ALA A 69 6.99 2.12 1.92
N MET A 70 7.79 1.14 2.37
CA MET A 70 8.66 1.31 3.53
C MET A 70 9.87 2.22 3.27
N ASP A 71 10.37 2.25 2.03
CA ASP A 71 11.60 2.96 1.66
C ASP A 71 11.33 4.32 1.00
N CYS A 72 10.08 4.69 0.73
CA CYS A 72 9.74 5.99 0.09
C CYS A 72 9.98 7.20 1.00
N GLY A 73 10.11 6.98 2.32
CA GLY A 73 10.33 8.04 3.31
C GLY A 73 9.06 8.67 3.88
N GLU A 74 7.88 8.33 3.36
CA GLU A 74 6.61 8.98 3.75
C GLU A 74 5.79 8.14 4.75
N ILE A 75 5.93 6.81 4.75
CA ILE A 75 5.07 5.92 5.54
C ILE A 75 5.11 6.21 7.05
N ASP A 76 6.27 6.64 7.56
CA ASP A 76 6.46 6.98 8.98
C ASP A 76 5.61 8.20 9.39
N GLU A 77 5.42 9.16 8.49
CA GLU A 77 4.58 10.34 8.70
C GLU A 77 3.11 9.99 8.44
N MET A 78 2.81 9.23 7.38
CA MET A 78 1.45 8.78 7.08
C MET A 78 0.81 8.03 8.24
N VAL A 79 1.55 7.11 8.90
CA VAL A 79 1.05 6.37 10.07
C VAL A 79 0.61 7.31 11.21
N LYS A 80 1.31 8.45 11.37
CA LYS A 80 1.00 9.44 12.40
C LYS A 80 -0.17 10.33 11.98
N GLU A 81 -0.07 10.94 10.80
CA GLU A 81 -1.05 11.91 10.29
C GLU A 81 -2.44 11.29 10.10
N GLN A 82 -2.49 10.02 9.68
CA GLN A 82 -3.74 9.32 9.43
C GLN A 82 -4.28 8.58 10.68
N GLY A 83 -3.56 8.63 11.81
CA GLY A 83 -3.99 7.98 13.05
C GLY A 83 -4.13 6.46 12.95
N TRP A 84 -3.39 5.79 12.06
CA TRP A 84 -3.54 4.35 11.80
C TRP A 84 -3.17 3.46 13.00
N LEU A 85 -2.48 4.02 13.98
CA LEU A 85 -2.12 3.35 15.23
C LEU A 85 -2.59 4.12 16.48
N GLU A 86 -3.64 4.93 16.34
CA GLU A 86 -4.47 5.31 17.49
C GLU A 86 -5.08 4.06 18.12
N MET A 87 -5.38 4.08 19.42
CA MET A 87 -5.65 2.84 20.17
C MET A 87 -6.76 1.99 19.55
N ASP A 88 -7.88 2.61 19.14
CA ASP A 88 -8.99 1.90 18.51
C ASP A 88 -8.60 1.29 17.15
N ALA A 89 -7.90 2.06 16.31
CA ALA A 89 -7.42 1.60 15.00
C ALA A 89 -6.33 0.50 15.15
N ALA A 90 -5.45 0.64 16.13
CA ALA A 90 -4.42 -0.32 16.45
C ALA A 90 -5.03 -1.65 16.91
N ASN A 91 -6.03 -1.61 17.79
CA ASN A 91 -6.76 -2.79 18.23
C ASN A 91 -7.50 -3.48 17.07
N ALA A 92 -8.16 -2.71 16.20
CA ALA A 92 -8.78 -3.25 15.00
C ALA A 92 -7.75 -3.91 14.05
N ALA A 93 -6.57 -3.31 13.89
CA ALA A 93 -5.50 -3.90 13.09
C ALA A 93 -4.97 -5.21 13.70
N LEU A 94 -4.87 -5.29 15.03
CA LEU A 94 -4.41 -6.50 15.73
C LEU A 94 -5.36 -7.70 15.57
N GLU A 95 -6.64 -7.49 15.28
CA GLU A 95 -7.59 -8.59 14.97
C GLU A 95 -7.20 -9.37 13.69
N HIS A 96 -6.33 -8.81 12.84
CA HIS A 96 -5.76 -9.51 11.69
C HIS A 96 -4.54 -10.37 12.01
N CYS A 97 -4.05 -10.36 13.25
CA CYS A 97 -3.03 -11.28 13.74
C CYS A 97 -3.70 -12.61 14.10
N GLU A 98 -3.35 -13.70 13.41
CA GLU A 98 -4.00 -15.02 13.58
C GLU A 98 -3.58 -15.71 14.89
N ASP A 99 -2.31 -15.57 15.28
CA ASP A 99 -1.74 -16.06 16.53
C ASP A 99 -2.27 -15.24 17.71
N LYS A 100 -3.04 -15.92 18.57
CA LYS A 100 -3.66 -15.31 19.75
C LYS A 100 -2.63 -14.84 20.78
N GLU A 101 -1.58 -15.62 21.04
CA GLU A 101 -0.57 -15.27 22.05
C GLU A 101 0.22 -14.03 21.61
N LEU A 102 0.58 -13.98 20.33
CA LEU A 102 1.22 -12.81 19.74
C LEU A 102 0.30 -11.59 19.78
N ARG A 103 -0.99 -11.76 19.43
CA ARG A 103 -1.98 -10.68 19.44
C ARG A 103 -2.17 -10.10 20.83
N ASP A 104 -2.35 -10.94 21.85
CA ASP A 104 -2.53 -10.51 23.24
C ASP A 104 -1.26 -9.82 23.75
N THR A 105 -0.08 -10.34 23.43
CA THR A 105 1.21 -9.69 23.74
C THR A 105 1.32 -8.30 23.11
N LEU A 106 0.94 -8.16 21.84
CA LEU A 106 1.00 -6.87 21.14
C LEU A 106 0.01 -5.87 21.74
N ARG A 107 -1.19 -6.33 22.12
CA ARG A 107 -2.21 -5.50 22.78
C ARG A 107 -1.71 -4.94 24.10
N GLU A 108 -1.19 -5.79 24.98
CA GLU A 108 -0.59 -5.35 26.25
C GLU A 108 0.58 -4.38 26.04
N GLN A 109 1.40 -4.60 25.00
CA GLN A 109 2.49 -3.69 24.67
C GLN A 109 1.98 -2.35 24.15
N PHE A 110 0.90 -2.34 23.36
CA PHE A 110 0.32 -1.11 22.81
C PHE A 110 -0.31 -0.24 23.90
N GLU A 111 -0.93 -0.84 24.91
CA GLU A 111 -1.49 -0.16 26.09
C GLU A 111 -0.41 0.55 26.93
N LYS A 112 0.80 -0.01 26.98
CA LYS A 112 1.95 0.58 27.69
C LYS A 112 2.66 1.69 26.91
N LEU A 113 2.25 1.96 25.67
CA LEU A 113 2.87 2.95 24.80
C LEU A 113 1.95 4.15 24.59
N ASP A 114 2.48 5.35 24.86
CA ASP A 114 1.68 6.58 24.90
C ASP A 114 1.36 7.18 23.52
N SER A 115 1.98 6.70 22.43
CA SER A 115 1.78 7.30 21.11
C SER A 115 1.75 6.30 19.94
N PRO A 116 1.02 6.61 18.85
CA PRO A 116 1.06 5.86 17.60
C PRO A 116 2.48 5.68 17.06
N ALA A 117 3.33 6.70 17.23
CA ALA A 117 4.73 6.66 16.80
C ALA A 117 5.53 5.57 17.52
N MET A 118 5.32 5.40 18.83
CA MET A 118 5.99 4.34 19.60
C MET A 118 5.46 2.95 19.21
N ARG A 119 4.15 2.81 18.99
CA ARG A 119 3.54 1.56 18.49
C ARG A 119 4.09 1.19 17.11
N TRP A 120 4.25 2.18 16.23
CA TRP A 120 4.88 1.99 14.92
C TRP A 120 6.32 1.50 15.02
N GLN A 121 7.12 2.12 15.89
CA GLN A 121 8.50 1.67 16.14
C GLN A 121 8.55 0.24 16.68
N LEU A 122 7.64 -0.13 17.59
CA LEU A 122 7.52 -1.50 18.09
C LEU A 122 7.24 -2.49 16.96
N LEU A 123 6.28 -2.20 16.08
CA LEU A 123 5.98 -3.04 14.92
C LEU A 123 7.20 -3.17 13.98
N LYS A 124 7.87 -2.07 13.64
CA LYS A 124 9.11 -2.12 12.82
C LYS A 124 10.20 -2.95 13.48
N ARG A 125 10.42 -2.80 14.79
CA ARG A 125 11.38 -3.59 15.56
C ARG A 125 11.05 -5.08 15.57
N ARG A 126 9.77 -5.45 15.54
CA ARG A 126 9.34 -6.85 15.66
C ARG A 126 9.28 -7.57 14.32
N PHE A 127 8.88 -6.88 13.25
CA PHE A 127 8.55 -7.52 11.97
C PHE A 127 9.45 -7.09 10.79
N ASP A 128 9.97 -5.86 10.72
CA ASP A 128 10.68 -5.41 9.53
C ASP A 128 12.15 -5.83 9.52
N SER A 129 12.54 -6.68 8.56
CA SER A 129 13.90 -7.23 8.48
C SER A 129 14.99 -6.18 8.31
N LYS A 130 14.77 -5.15 7.48
CA LYS A 130 15.73 -4.08 7.20
C LYS A 130 15.93 -3.20 8.43
N TYR A 131 14.83 -2.79 9.07
CA TYR A 131 14.86 -2.02 10.31
C TYR A 131 15.54 -2.81 11.44
N ARG A 132 15.19 -4.09 11.61
CA ARG A 132 15.83 -5.00 12.58
C ARG A 132 17.34 -5.11 12.36
N ALA A 133 17.78 -5.27 11.11
CA ALA A 133 19.20 -5.33 10.78
C ALA A 133 19.92 -4.01 11.13
N ALA A 134 19.31 -2.86 10.84
CA ALA A 134 19.84 -1.55 11.22
C ALA A 134 19.96 -1.39 12.74
N MET A 135 18.95 -1.80 13.50
CA MET A 135 18.97 -1.75 14.97
C MET A 135 20.05 -2.67 15.58
N LYS A 136 20.21 -3.88 15.04
CA LYS A 136 21.30 -4.80 15.43
C LYS A 136 22.68 -4.20 15.14
N LYS A 137 22.86 -3.60 13.96
CA LYS A 137 24.11 -2.89 13.61
C LYS A 137 24.39 -1.73 14.58
N ALA A 138 23.35 -1.05 15.03
CA ALA A 138 23.42 0.01 16.03
C ALA A 138 23.55 -0.50 17.48
N LYS A 139 23.75 -1.81 17.70
CA LYS A 139 23.85 -2.45 19.02
C LYS A 139 22.63 -2.20 19.93
N GLN A 140 21.46 -1.95 19.35
CA GLN A 140 20.22 -1.83 20.10
C GLN A 140 19.62 -3.20 20.39
N VAL A 141 18.87 -3.31 21.49
CA VAL A 141 18.09 -4.52 21.82
C VAL A 141 16.98 -4.69 20.79
N VAL A 142 16.95 -5.86 20.14
CA VAL A 142 15.94 -6.23 19.14
C VAL A 142 15.21 -7.49 19.63
N PRO A 143 13.87 -7.49 19.77
CA PRO A 143 13.12 -8.67 20.16
C PRO A 143 13.30 -9.84 19.19
N GLU A 144 12.98 -11.06 19.60
CA GLU A 144 12.95 -12.20 18.69
C GLU A 144 12.04 -11.95 17.48
N PRO A 145 12.42 -12.43 16.28
CA PRO A 145 11.61 -12.22 15.09
C PRO A 145 10.30 -12.99 15.20
N VAL A 146 9.22 -12.40 14.69
CA VAL A 146 7.97 -13.15 14.55
C VAL A 146 8.10 -14.18 13.44
N LEU A 147 7.78 -15.42 13.77
CA LEU A 147 7.76 -16.56 12.86
C LEU A 147 6.32 -17.01 12.61
N GLY A 148 6.15 -18.10 11.86
CA GLY A 148 4.83 -18.70 11.65
C GLY A 148 3.93 -17.90 10.71
N VAL A 149 2.62 -17.92 10.99
CA VAL A 149 1.57 -17.37 10.13
C VAL A 149 1.59 -15.84 10.08
N ASP A 150 1.97 -15.18 11.18
CA ASP A 150 1.95 -13.72 11.31
C ASP A 150 3.30 -13.04 11.00
N LYS A 151 4.29 -13.78 10.49
CA LYS A 151 5.58 -13.20 10.04
C LYS A 151 5.43 -12.07 9.01
N HIS A 152 4.25 -11.94 8.39
CA HIS A 152 3.91 -10.93 7.41
C HIS A 152 2.85 -9.94 7.88
N PHE A 153 2.52 -9.91 9.18
CA PHE A 153 1.53 -9.01 9.75
C PHE A 153 1.83 -7.53 9.46
N LEU A 154 3.07 -7.07 9.69
CA LEU A 154 3.47 -5.70 9.35
C LEU A 154 3.35 -5.43 7.84
N ARG A 155 3.68 -6.41 7.01
CA ARG A 155 3.54 -6.28 5.55
C ARG A 155 2.07 -6.14 5.17
N TRP A 156 1.19 -6.93 5.76
CA TRP A 156 -0.27 -6.79 5.62
C TRP A 156 -0.71 -5.38 6.04
N PHE A 157 -0.30 -4.91 7.22
CA PHE A 157 -0.67 -3.60 7.74
C PHE A 157 -0.28 -2.47 6.77
N VAL A 158 0.96 -2.46 6.28
CA VAL A 158 1.45 -1.43 5.36
C VAL A 158 0.73 -1.49 4.02
N LEU A 159 0.58 -2.68 3.44
CA LEU A 159 -0.08 -2.83 2.14
C LEU A 159 -1.57 -2.53 2.23
N TRP A 160 -2.24 -2.89 3.32
CA TRP A 160 -3.64 -2.54 3.53
C TRP A 160 -3.84 -1.03 3.47
N HIS A 161 -2.99 -0.26 4.13
CA HIS A 161 -3.16 1.19 4.18
C HIS A 161 -2.60 1.92 2.94
N ALA A 162 -1.48 1.47 2.38
CA ALA A 162 -0.75 2.23 1.36
C ALA A 162 -0.79 1.63 -0.07
N TYR A 163 -1.19 0.37 -0.24
CA TYR A 163 -1.23 -0.23 -1.58
C TYR A 163 -2.38 0.39 -2.43
N PRO A 164 -2.15 0.65 -3.72
CA PRO A 164 -3.17 1.23 -4.58
C PRO A 164 -4.37 0.30 -4.74
N ARG A 165 -5.58 0.85 -4.55
CA ARG A 165 -6.82 0.20 -4.98
C ARG A 165 -7.07 0.55 -6.44
N LEU A 166 -7.08 -0.46 -7.30
CA LEU A 166 -7.28 -0.29 -8.74
C LEU A 166 -8.76 -0.42 -9.08
N ASP A 167 -9.26 0.50 -9.91
CA ASP A 167 -10.54 0.30 -10.60
C ASP A 167 -10.31 -0.67 -11.77
N VAL A 168 -10.44 -1.97 -11.48
CA VAL A 168 -10.13 -3.05 -12.42
C VAL A 168 -11.01 -2.97 -13.67
N ASN A 169 -12.27 -2.54 -13.52
CA ASN A 169 -13.22 -2.48 -14.64
C ASN A 169 -12.81 -1.48 -15.72
N VAL A 170 -12.08 -0.42 -15.34
CA VAL A 170 -11.49 0.56 -16.27
C VAL A 170 -10.37 -0.05 -17.11
N SER A 171 -9.74 -1.13 -16.62
CA SER A 171 -8.55 -1.73 -17.23
C SER A 171 -8.86 -2.92 -18.16
N THR A 172 -10.00 -3.62 -17.97
CA THR A 172 -10.31 -4.88 -18.67
C THR A 172 -10.86 -4.70 -20.09
N GLY A 173 -11.77 -3.75 -20.27
CA GLY A 173 -12.46 -3.54 -21.54
C GLY A 173 -11.68 -2.69 -22.53
N LEU A 174 -11.53 -3.16 -23.77
CA LEU A 174 -10.92 -2.38 -24.86
C LEU A 174 -11.63 -1.06 -25.17
N ASN A 175 -12.96 -1.02 -25.01
CA ASN A 175 -13.79 0.12 -25.36
C ASN A 175 -14.09 1.03 -24.15
N HIS A 176 -13.40 0.83 -23.02
CA HIS A 176 -13.59 1.69 -21.85
C HIS A 176 -13.11 3.11 -22.15
N LEU A 177 -13.98 4.10 -21.97
CA LEU A 177 -13.65 5.51 -22.20
C LEU A 177 -13.01 6.10 -20.95
N LEU A 178 -11.88 6.77 -21.11
CA LEU A 178 -11.16 7.45 -20.04
C LEU A 178 -11.03 8.93 -20.36
N LYS A 179 -11.08 9.78 -19.32
CA LYS A 179 -10.88 11.22 -19.46
C LYS A 179 -9.54 11.51 -20.13
N SER A 180 -9.57 12.32 -21.21
CA SER A 180 -8.36 12.77 -21.89
C SER A 180 -7.46 13.60 -20.98
N PRO A 181 -6.13 13.52 -21.13
CA PRO A 181 -5.22 14.53 -20.60
C PRO A 181 -5.67 15.94 -21.03
N PHE A 182 -5.38 16.93 -20.18
CA PHE A 182 -5.70 18.36 -20.35
C PHE A 182 -7.19 18.74 -20.29
N CYS A 183 -8.12 17.80 -20.09
CA CYS A 183 -9.51 18.15 -19.82
C CYS A 183 -9.65 18.94 -18.50
N ILE A 184 -10.59 19.89 -18.49
CA ILE A 184 -10.99 20.63 -17.29
C ILE A 184 -11.94 19.77 -16.45
N HIS A 185 -11.68 19.63 -15.16
CA HIS A 185 -12.61 18.97 -14.25
C HIS A 185 -13.75 19.94 -13.87
N PRO A 186 -15.02 19.63 -14.17
CA PRO A 186 -16.10 20.63 -14.18
C PRO A 186 -16.40 21.25 -12.81
N LYS A 187 -16.16 20.53 -11.71
CA LYS A 187 -16.39 21.06 -10.35
C LYS A 187 -15.21 21.79 -9.73
N THR A 188 -14.00 21.56 -10.24
CA THR A 188 -12.77 22.11 -9.64
C THR A 188 -12.10 23.11 -10.57
N GLY A 189 -12.43 23.16 -11.86
CA GLY A 189 -11.70 23.97 -12.83
C GLY A 189 -10.26 23.47 -13.12
N ASN A 190 -9.78 22.45 -12.38
CA ASN A 190 -8.43 21.93 -12.53
C ASN A 190 -8.24 21.28 -13.91
N VAL A 191 -7.09 21.55 -14.51
CA VAL A 191 -6.60 20.88 -15.71
C VAL A 191 -6.10 19.48 -15.35
N ALA A 192 -6.46 18.46 -16.14
CA ALA A 192 -5.93 17.11 -16.01
C ALA A 192 -4.48 17.01 -16.52
N VAL A 193 -3.52 17.50 -15.74
CA VAL A 193 -2.11 17.62 -16.14
C VAL A 193 -1.36 16.27 -16.13
N PRO A 194 -0.47 16.01 -17.11
CA PRO A 194 0.50 14.93 -17.01
C PRO A 194 1.42 15.11 -15.79
N LEU A 195 1.80 14.01 -15.16
CA LEU A 195 2.66 13.97 -13.98
C LEU A 195 4.06 13.51 -14.35
N ASP A 196 5.07 14.29 -13.94
CA ASP A 196 6.46 13.88 -13.99
C ASP A 196 6.77 13.00 -12.76
N VAL A 197 6.92 11.70 -12.98
CA VAL A 197 7.19 10.72 -11.92
C VAL A 197 8.52 11.00 -11.21
N SER A 198 9.50 11.57 -11.90
CA SER A 198 10.82 11.89 -11.31
C SER A 198 10.75 13.05 -10.30
N LYS A 199 9.71 13.88 -10.39
CA LYS A 199 9.47 15.04 -9.54
C LYS A 199 8.14 14.95 -8.79
N ILE A 200 7.62 13.75 -8.59
CA ILE A 200 6.26 13.57 -8.06
C ILE A 200 6.05 14.21 -6.67
N ARG A 201 7.12 14.33 -5.86
CA ARG A 201 7.09 14.99 -4.56
C ARG A 201 6.88 16.51 -4.64
N GLU A 202 7.14 17.12 -5.79
CA GLU A 202 6.92 18.54 -6.03
C GLU A 202 5.48 18.82 -6.50
N PHE A 203 4.70 17.78 -6.83
CA PHE A 203 3.35 17.96 -7.34
C PHE A 203 2.37 18.32 -6.22
N ASP A 204 1.96 19.59 -6.20
CA ASP A 204 0.93 20.10 -5.28
C ASP A 204 -0.45 20.16 -5.96
N VAL A 205 -1.38 19.36 -5.45
CA VAL A 205 -2.77 19.30 -5.93
C VAL A 205 -3.50 20.65 -5.74
N THR A 206 -3.12 21.44 -4.74
CA THR A 206 -3.76 22.72 -4.41
C THR A 206 -3.32 23.86 -5.33
N ALA A 207 -2.14 23.73 -5.93
CA ALA A 207 -1.55 24.68 -6.88
C ALA A 207 -1.68 24.25 -8.35
N CYS A 208 -2.51 23.25 -8.64
CA CYS A 208 -2.73 22.77 -10.00
C CYS A 208 -3.29 23.90 -10.90
N PRO A 209 -2.89 23.99 -12.19
CA PRO A 209 -3.49 24.94 -13.13
C PRO A 209 -5.00 24.78 -13.23
N ARG A 210 -5.72 25.91 -13.21
CA ARG A 210 -7.19 25.99 -13.20
C ARG A 210 -7.70 26.96 -14.24
N VAL A 211 -8.88 26.66 -14.79
CA VAL A 211 -9.71 27.59 -15.55
C VAL A 211 -10.83 28.05 -14.62
N GLU A 212 -11.01 29.36 -14.52
CA GLU A 212 -12.11 30.00 -13.79
C GLU A 212 -13.44 29.91 -14.56
#